data_AF-A0A4Y2J2J2-F1
#
_entry.id   AF-A0A4Y2J2J2-F1
#
_cell.length_a   1.000
_cell.length_b   1.000
_cell.length_c   1.000
_cell.angle_alpha   90.00
_cell.angle_beta   90.00
_cell.angle_gamma   90.00
#
_symmetry.space_group_name_H-M   'P 1'
#
loop_
_entity.id
_entity.type
_entity.pdbx_description
1 polymer ?
#
loop_
_entity_poly.entity_id
_entity_poly.type
_entity_poly.pdbx_seq_one_letter_code
_entity_poly.pdbx_strand_id
1 'polypeptide(L)'
;MLQVVIDENIVVPPLTRLQSEVFIDEDSFGEDDFDDDHKSDQDKTCDLNVVGKKGHGYICKVSVESDEEEEGVIEDVWGKPTDESIEDDDDESESLSSEILNPGEAVSDESEGGGYDDETNQFYNEVLESLQRGIEEKVNSENTILEINASKHAYNITIKEVNTLLLKALLKLPLESGQVSTPQQYLSSIKPSLQFFHPLVSKYIRSAESQLDCLSSIEDFMKSNEDISPALIKVIHFWYDKELLKESVIIKWFKDLSPESDKVRKQATTFITWLQTADEESSEEEESSED
;
A
#
# COMPACT_ATOMS: atom_id res chain seq x y z
N MET A 1 3.77 -7.77 -31.79
CA MET A 1 2.86 -8.82 -31.30
C MET A 1 3.57 -10.16 -31.50
N LEU A 2 3.98 -10.83 -30.42
CA LEU A 2 4.73 -12.09 -30.50
C LEU A 2 3.76 -13.22 -30.90
N GLN A 3 4.01 -13.85 -32.05
CA GLN A 3 3.26 -15.05 -32.47
C GLN A 3 3.91 -16.28 -31.85
N VAL A 4 3.14 -17.09 -31.12
CA VAL A 4 3.60 -18.36 -30.56
C VAL A 4 3.31 -19.45 -31.60
N VAL A 5 4.37 -20.04 -32.14
CA VAL A 5 4.33 -21.10 -33.16
C VAL A 5 4.69 -22.42 -32.49
N ILE A 6 3.76 -23.39 -32.49
CA ILE A 6 3.97 -24.70 -31.83
C ILE A 6 4.68 -25.70 -32.77
N ASP A 7 4.45 -25.60 -34.09
CA ASP A 7 5.10 -26.44 -35.12
C ASP A 7 5.15 -25.66 -36.46
N GLU A 8 5.86 -26.16 -37.47
CA GLU A 8 6.24 -25.47 -38.73
C GLU A 8 5.09 -24.76 -39.49
N ASN A 9 3.81 -25.02 -39.17
CA ASN A 9 2.65 -24.34 -39.75
C ASN A 9 1.48 -24.06 -38.77
N ILE A 10 1.70 -24.05 -37.44
CA ILE A 10 0.61 -23.85 -36.46
C ILE A 10 0.91 -22.67 -35.54
N VAL A 11 0.12 -21.61 -35.70
CA VAL A 11 0.15 -20.40 -34.87
C VAL A 11 -1.05 -20.43 -33.93
N VAL A 12 -0.80 -20.20 -32.65
CA VAL A 12 -1.86 -20.20 -31.64
C VAL A 12 -2.21 -18.76 -31.28
N PRO A 13 -3.50 -18.43 -31.08
CA PRO A 13 -3.91 -17.08 -30.69
C PRO A 13 -3.26 -16.64 -29.36
N PRO A 14 -3.02 -15.32 -29.18
CA PRO A 14 -2.58 -14.78 -27.89
C PRO A 14 -3.52 -15.21 -26.76
N LEU A 15 -2.98 -15.43 -25.55
CA LEU A 15 -3.70 -15.86 -24.34
C LEU A 15 -4.21 -17.31 -24.34
N THR A 16 -3.71 -18.17 -25.23
CA THR A 16 -4.07 -19.60 -25.19
C THR A 16 -3.27 -20.35 -24.13
N ARG A 17 -3.97 -20.99 -23.18
CA ARG A 17 -3.36 -21.79 -22.10
C ARG A 17 -3.07 -23.22 -22.58
N LEU A 18 -1.81 -23.65 -22.45
CA LEU A 18 -1.36 -25.00 -22.80
C LEU A 18 -0.99 -25.76 -21.51
N GLN A 19 -1.32 -27.05 -21.43
CA GLN A 19 -0.92 -27.91 -20.32
C GLN A 19 -0.05 -29.06 -20.82
N SER A 20 0.98 -29.39 -20.04
CA SER A 20 1.93 -30.47 -20.32
C SER A 20 1.43 -31.84 -19.84
N GLU A 21 0.45 -31.87 -18.93
CA GLU A 21 0.00 -33.08 -18.25
C GLU A 21 -1.49 -33.34 -18.51
N VAL A 22 -1.86 -34.63 -18.55
CA VAL A 22 -3.23 -35.05 -18.82
C VAL A 22 -4.04 -34.99 -17.53
N PHE A 23 -5.16 -34.30 -17.56
CA PHE A 23 -6.12 -34.28 -16.47
C PHE A 23 -6.68 -35.70 -16.22
N ILE A 24 -6.66 -36.16 -14.97
CA ILE A 24 -7.26 -37.43 -14.55
C ILE A 24 -8.37 -37.06 -13.56
N ASP A 25 -9.62 -37.34 -13.90
CA ASP A 25 -10.74 -37.21 -12.96
C ASP A 25 -10.57 -38.24 -11.83
N GLU A 26 -10.43 -37.78 -10.59
CA GLU A 26 -10.26 -38.64 -9.41
C GLU A 26 -11.58 -39.27 -8.90
N ASP A 27 -12.71 -39.06 -9.58
CA ASP A 27 -14.03 -39.50 -9.11
C ASP A 27 -14.52 -40.88 -9.64
N SER A 28 -13.66 -41.69 -10.25
CA SER A 28 -14.02 -43.08 -10.60
C SER A 28 -13.78 -44.05 -9.44
N PHE A 29 -14.48 -43.88 -8.33
CA PHE A 29 -14.55 -44.86 -7.23
C PHE A 29 -15.69 -45.86 -7.50
N GLY A 30 -15.35 -47.07 -8.00
CA GLY A 30 -16.34 -48.13 -8.16
C GLY A 30 -15.82 -49.44 -8.78
N GLU A 31 -15.75 -50.46 -7.93
CA GLU A 31 -15.78 -51.92 -8.18
C GLU A 31 -14.47 -52.68 -8.56
N ASP A 32 -13.83 -53.18 -7.51
CA ASP A 32 -13.34 -54.55 -7.23
C ASP A 32 -12.74 -55.46 -8.34
N ASP A 33 -11.48 -55.81 -8.06
CA ASP A 33 -10.84 -57.14 -8.08
C ASP A 33 -10.43 -57.86 -9.40
N PHE A 34 -9.19 -58.39 -9.32
CA PHE A 34 -8.52 -59.47 -10.08
C PHE A 34 -7.55 -59.14 -11.25
N ASP A 35 -6.27 -59.38 -10.94
CA ASP A 35 -5.18 -59.98 -11.74
C ASP A 35 -4.80 -59.46 -13.14
N ASP A 36 -3.58 -58.93 -13.16
CA ASP A 36 -2.45 -59.17 -14.06
C ASP A 36 -2.58 -59.05 -15.61
N ASP A 37 -1.73 -58.13 -16.09
CA ASP A 37 -1.13 -57.93 -17.41
C ASP A 37 -1.98 -57.65 -18.68
N HIS A 38 -1.63 -56.52 -19.31
CA HIS A 38 -2.02 -56.00 -20.63
C HIS A 38 -3.46 -55.55 -20.88
N LYS A 39 -3.76 -54.26 -20.61
CA LYS A 39 -4.66 -53.45 -21.46
C LYS A 39 -4.09 -52.07 -21.77
N SER A 40 -4.16 -51.76 -23.05
CA SER A 40 -3.57 -50.67 -23.81
C SER A 40 -4.02 -49.26 -23.41
N ASP A 41 -3.10 -48.29 -23.53
CA ASP A 41 -3.32 -46.85 -23.66
C ASP A 41 -4.32 -46.51 -24.79
N GLN A 42 -5.61 -46.71 -24.54
CA GLN A 42 -6.68 -46.35 -25.45
C GLN A 42 -7.74 -45.56 -24.68
N ASP A 43 -7.43 -44.29 -24.40
CA ASP A 43 -8.34 -43.15 -24.64
C ASP A 43 -7.74 -41.82 -24.15
N LYS A 44 -6.52 -41.52 -24.61
CA LYS A 44 -5.92 -40.18 -24.47
C LYS A 44 -5.52 -39.67 -25.85
N THR A 45 -6.51 -39.35 -26.68
CA THR A 45 -6.26 -38.91 -28.06
C THR A 45 -5.99 -37.41 -28.09
N CYS A 46 -4.75 -37.03 -28.36
CA CYS A 46 -4.38 -35.68 -28.79
C CYS A 46 -4.90 -35.44 -30.22
N ASP A 47 -5.48 -34.27 -30.50
CA ASP A 47 -5.86 -33.91 -31.88
C ASP A 47 -4.64 -33.36 -32.62
N LEU A 48 -4.03 -34.22 -33.43
CA LEU A 48 -2.81 -33.92 -34.21
C LEU A 48 -2.99 -32.78 -35.21
N ASN A 49 -4.22 -32.37 -35.54
CA ASN A 49 -4.46 -31.21 -36.40
C ASN A 49 -4.19 -29.88 -35.67
N VAL A 50 -4.23 -29.88 -34.34
CA VAL A 50 -4.05 -28.69 -33.49
C VAL A 50 -2.62 -28.57 -32.97
N VAL A 51 -1.92 -29.68 -32.78
CA VAL A 51 -0.56 -29.69 -32.20
C VAL A 51 0.55 -30.01 -33.22
N GLY A 52 0.20 -30.43 -34.43
CA GLY A 52 1.17 -30.80 -35.46
C GLY A 52 1.70 -32.22 -35.30
N LYS A 53 2.40 -32.75 -36.30
CA LYS A 53 2.80 -34.17 -36.37
C LYS A 53 3.77 -34.60 -35.26
N LYS A 54 4.36 -33.63 -34.54
CA LYS A 54 5.30 -33.87 -33.44
C LYS A 54 4.88 -33.20 -32.12
N GLY A 55 3.81 -32.42 -32.11
CA GLY A 55 3.36 -31.73 -30.90
C GLY A 55 2.57 -32.65 -29.98
N HIS A 56 2.73 -32.43 -28.68
CA HIS A 56 1.92 -33.06 -27.64
C HIS A 56 1.24 -31.93 -26.87
N GLY A 57 -0.08 -31.85 -26.96
CA GLY A 57 -0.87 -30.82 -26.29
C GLY A 57 -2.34 -31.20 -26.26
N TYR A 58 -3.03 -30.81 -25.19
CA TYR A 58 -4.43 -31.15 -24.93
C TYR A 58 -5.26 -29.87 -24.91
N ILE A 59 -6.44 -29.90 -25.53
CA ILE A 59 -7.38 -28.78 -25.53
C ILE A 59 -8.12 -28.79 -24.20
N CYS A 60 -7.97 -27.72 -23.43
CA CYS A 60 -8.71 -27.52 -22.19
C CYS A 60 -10.20 -27.31 -22.52
N LYS A 61 -11.05 -28.26 -22.13
CA LYS A 61 -12.50 -28.04 -22.09
C LYS A 61 -12.85 -27.54 -20.70
N VAL A 62 -13.35 -26.30 -20.65
CA VAL A 62 -13.81 -25.67 -19.42
C VAL A 62 -15.07 -26.40 -18.94
N SER A 63 -15.01 -26.96 -17.74
CA SER A 63 -16.19 -27.39 -17.00
C SER A 63 -16.92 -26.13 -16.52
N VAL A 64 -18.08 -25.88 -17.10
CA VAL A 64 -19.06 -24.92 -16.56
C VAL A 64 -19.67 -25.55 -15.32
N GLU A 65 -19.16 -25.18 -14.14
CA GLU A 65 -19.87 -25.13 -12.85
C GLU A 65 -18.83 -24.95 -11.72
N SER A 66 -18.52 -23.68 -11.42
CA SER A 66 -18.46 -23.15 -10.06
C SER A 66 -18.26 -21.64 -10.17
N ASP A 67 -19.34 -20.89 -9.94
CA ASP A 67 -19.28 -19.45 -9.70
C ASP A 67 -18.52 -19.20 -8.40
N GLU A 68 -17.21 -19.02 -8.49
CA GLU A 68 -16.45 -18.25 -7.52
C GLU A 68 -15.64 -17.23 -8.32
N GLU A 69 -16.00 -15.96 -8.15
CA GLU A 69 -15.24 -14.82 -8.65
C GLU A 69 -13.81 -14.93 -8.11
N GLU A 70 -12.88 -15.37 -8.96
CA GLU A 70 -11.45 -15.33 -8.68
C GLU A 70 -11.03 -13.86 -8.68
N GLU A 71 -11.20 -13.19 -7.52
CA GLU A 71 -10.52 -11.95 -7.21
C GLU A 71 -9.04 -12.19 -7.50
N GLY A 72 -8.54 -11.57 -8.58
CA GLY A 72 -7.13 -11.60 -8.89
C GLY A 72 -6.34 -11.22 -7.64
N VAL A 73 -5.39 -12.07 -7.23
CA VAL A 73 -4.56 -11.83 -6.05
C VAL A 73 -3.91 -10.45 -6.19
N ILE A 74 -4.45 -9.45 -5.51
CA ILE A 74 -3.81 -8.13 -5.39
C ILE A 74 -2.58 -8.38 -4.53
N GLU A 75 -1.43 -8.57 -5.16
CA GLU A 75 -0.18 -8.69 -4.43
C GLU A 75 0.05 -7.44 -3.59
N ASP A 76 0.33 -7.63 -2.30
CA ASP A 76 0.66 -6.53 -1.41
C ASP A 76 1.98 -5.86 -1.86
N VAL A 77 1.86 -4.63 -2.36
CA VAL A 77 3.00 -3.81 -2.83
C VAL A 77 3.73 -3.14 -1.67
N TRP A 78 3.20 -3.17 -0.44
CA TRP A 78 3.83 -2.52 0.70
C TRP A 78 5.13 -3.21 1.09
N GLY A 79 6.22 -2.44 1.10
CA GLY A 79 7.55 -2.96 1.47
C GLY A 79 8.29 -3.68 0.36
N LYS A 80 7.69 -3.87 -0.82
CA LYS A 80 8.42 -4.34 -2.00
C LYS A 80 9.15 -3.16 -2.66
N PRO A 81 10.35 -3.36 -3.21
CA PRO A 81 10.98 -2.34 -4.04
C PRO A 81 10.11 -2.12 -5.29
N THR A 82 9.57 -0.92 -5.44
CA THR A 82 8.97 -0.46 -6.70
C THR A 82 10.09 -0.12 -7.66
N ASP A 83 10.10 -0.74 -8.84
CA ASP A 83 11.00 -0.44 -9.96
C ASP A 83 10.54 0.84 -10.67
N GLU A 84 10.30 1.89 -9.90
CA GLU A 84 10.17 3.25 -10.41
C GLU A 84 11.53 3.89 -10.21
N SER A 85 12.38 3.73 -11.22
CA SER A 85 13.63 4.46 -11.37
C SER A 85 13.32 5.95 -11.41
N ILE A 86 13.34 6.59 -10.25
CA ILE A 86 13.57 8.03 -10.16
C ILE A 86 15.00 8.21 -10.65
N GLU A 87 15.14 8.79 -11.85
CA GLU A 87 16.43 9.27 -12.33
C GLU A 87 16.86 10.39 -11.37
N ASP A 88 17.68 10.04 -10.38
CA ASP A 88 18.40 11.01 -9.57
C ASP A 88 19.47 11.66 -10.49
N ASP A 89 19.19 12.90 -10.90
CA ASP A 89 20.22 13.78 -11.47
C ASP A 89 21.24 14.08 -10.36
N ASP A 90 22.39 13.40 -10.43
CA ASP A 90 23.58 13.66 -9.62
C ASP A 90 24.08 15.10 -9.88
N ASP A 91 23.81 16.02 -8.96
CA ASP A 91 24.45 17.34 -8.92
C ASP A 91 25.68 17.27 -8.00
N GLU A 92 26.85 17.17 -8.62
CA GLU A 92 28.19 17.23 -8.01
C GLU A 92 28.35 18.53 -7.18
N SER A 93 28.41 18.41 -5.85
CA SER A 93 28.80 19.50 -4.97
C SER A 93 30.17 19.22 -4.34
N GLU A 94 31.14 20.03 -4.75
CA GLU A 94 32.54 20.05 -4.36
C GLU A 94 32.77 20.07 -2.84
N SER A 95 33.64 19.17 -2.39
CA SER A 95 34.15 19.08 -1.02
C SER A 95 35.02 20.27 -0.65
N LEU A 96 34.76 20.93 0.48
CA LEU A 96 35.78 21.71 1.18
C LEU A 96 35.73 21.57 2.72
N SER A 97 36.86 21.06 3.22
CA SER A 97 37.53 21.31 4.50
C SER A 97 36.88 20.86 5.81
N SER A 98 37.45 19.76 6.32
CA SER A 98 37.44 19.29 7.70
C SER A 98 38.19 20.25 8.64
N GLU A 99 37.50 20.78 9.66
CA GLU A 99 38.13 21.23 10.91
C GLU A 99 37.79 20.23 12.02
N ILE A 100 38.85 19.80 12.69
CA ILE A 100 38.87 18.77 13.74
C ILE A 100 38.37 19.39 15.05
N LEU A 101 37.36 18.80 15.69
CA LEU A 101 37.05 19.02 17.10
C LEU A 101 36.92 17.68 17.85
N ASN A 102 37.46 17.69 19.07
CA ASN A 102 37.82 16.56 19.93
C ASN A 102 36.65 15.65 20.37
N PRO A 103 36.94 14.38 20.72
CA PRO A 103 35.95 13.42 21.22
C PRO A 103 35.83 13.53 22.76
N GLY A 104 34.63 13.83 23.25
CA GLY A 104 34.37 13.74 24.68
C GLY A 104 33.22 14.60 25.17
N GLU A 105 32.01 14.34 24.69
CA GLU A 105 30.79 14.66 25.40
C GLU A 105 29.72 13.64 24.98
N ALA A 106 29.30 12.83 25.95
CA ALA A 106 28.13 11.98 25.79
C ALA A 106 26.93 12.92 25.69
N VAL A 107 26.50 13.20 24.47
CA VAL A 107 25.23 13.88 24.21
C VAL A 107 24.14 12.93 24.66
N SER A 108 23.49 13.35 25.74
CA SER A 108 22.18 12.86 26.13
C SER A 108 21.23 13.22 24.99
N ASP A 109 20.35 12.28 24.67
CA ASP A 109 19.25 12.43 23.72
C ASP A 109 18.28 13.51 24.24
N GLU A 110 18.64 14.77 24.01
CA GLU A 110 17.85 15.94 24.39
C GLU A 110 16.79 16.17 23.31
N SER A 111 15.62 15.57 23.54
CA SER A 111 14.30 16.11 23.20
C SER A 111 14.10 16.63 21.77
N GLU A 112 13.52 15.78 20.91
CA GLU A 112 12.66 16.22 19.79
C GLU A 112 11.35 16.87 20.28
N GLY A 113 11.42 17.69 21.33
CA GLY A 113 10.33 18.54 21.79
C GLY A 113 10.13 19.66 20.78
N GLY A 114 9.27 19.41 19.79
CA GLY A 114 8.69 20.48 18.98
C GLY A 114 8.19 21.59 19.91
N GLY A 115 8.25 22.85 19.47
CA GLY A 115 8.01 24.06 20.27
C GLY A 115 6.60 24.24 20.87
N TYR A 116 5.95 23.16 21.27
CA TYR A 116 4.74 23.08 22.04
C TYR A 116 5.00 23.35 23.53
N ASP A 117 3.93 23.73 24.24
CA ASP A 117 3.95 23.80 25.70
C ASP A 117 4.02 22.41 26.35
N ASP A 118 4.25 22.40 27.66
CA ASP A 118 4.43 21.18 28.44
C ASP A 118 3.16 20.31 28.41
N GLU A 119 1.98 20.93 28.48
CA GLU A 119 0.69 20.24 28.43
C GLU A 119 0.48 19.50 27.10
N THR A 120 0.82 20.13 25.97
CA THR A 120 0.69 19.53 24.64
C THR A 120 1.68 18.37 24.46
N ASN A 121 2.91 18.52 24.95
CA ASN A 121 3.90 17.44 24.92
C ASN A 121 3.45 16.27 25.79
N GLN A 122 2.86 16.53 26.96
CA GLN A 122 2.32 15.48 27.82
C GLN A 122 1.14 14.75 27.17
N PHE A 123 0.21 15.48 26.56
CA PHE A 123 -0.88 14.87 25.79
C PHE A 123 -0.36 14.01 24.64
N TYR A 124 0.63 14.50 23.89
CA TYR A 124 1.25 13.74 22.79
C TYR A 124 1.83 12.41 23.27
N ASN A 125 2.57 12.43 24.38
CA ASN A 125 3.15 11.21 24.96
C ASN A 125 2.07 10.22 25.43
N GLU A 126 0.99 10.69 26.08
CA GLU A 126 -0.12 9.80 26.47
C GLU A 126 -0.83 9.18 25.26
N VAL A 127 -1.01 9.95 24.17
CA VAL A 127 -1.59 9.43 22.93
C VAL A 127 -0.67 8.37 22.35
N LEU A 128 0.65 8.61 22.28
CA LEU A 128 1.63 7.66 21.77
C LEU A 128 1.62 6.35 22.57
N GLU A 129 1.65 6.43 23.90
CA GLU A 129 1.55 5.27 24.80
C GLU A 129 0.24 4.50 24.62
N SER A 130 -0.88 5.23 24.45
CA SER A 130 -2.20 4.63 24.23
C SER A 130 -2.26 3.87 22.90
N LEU A 131 -1.59 4.38 21.86
CA LEU A 131 -1.48 3.69 20.57
C LEU A 131 -0.54 2.48 20.66
N GLN A 132 0.60 2.58 21.33
CA GLN A 132 1.52 1.46 21.55
C GLN A 132 0.80 0.31 22.27
N ARG A 133 0.16 0.61 23.41
CA ARG A 133 -0.68 -0.36 24.14
C ARG A 133 -1.80 -0.91 23.26
N GLY A 134 -2.42 -0.05 22.46
CA GLY A 134 -3.46 -0.45 21.52
C GLY A 134 -3.02 -1.58 20.58
N ILE A 135 -1.80 -1.50 20.03
CA ILE A 135 -1.25 -2.53 19.16
C ILE A 135 -0.85 -3.80 19.93
N GLU A 136 -0.19 -3.64 21.07
CA GLU A 136 0.35 -4.74 21.88
C GLU A 136 -0.76 -5.59 22.50
N GLU A 137 -1.74 -4.94 23.12
CA GLU A 137 -2.83 -5.60 23.85
C GLU A 137 -4.09 -5.80 22.98
N LYS A 138 -4.08 -5.33 21.73
CA LYS A 138 -5.25 -5.32 20.82
C LYS A 138 -6.47 -4.63 21.46
N VAL A 139 -6.23 -3.47 22.06
CA VAL A 139 -7.29 -2.66 22.69
C VAL A 139 -8.27 -2.18 21.63
N ASN A 140 -9.57 -2.27 21.93
CA ASN A 140 -10.62 -1.78 21.05
C ASN A 140 -10.49 -0.27 20.82
N SER A 141 -10.62 0.18 19.56
CA SER A 141 -10.57 1.60 19.19
C SER A 141 -11.53 2.49 19.99
N GLU A 142 -12.71 1.99 20.38
CA GLU A 142 -13.66 2.74 21.23
C GLU A 142 -13.07 3.07 22.60
N ASN A 143 -12.31 2.15 23.19
CA ASN A 143 -11.64 2.39 24.48
C ASN A 143 -10.51 3.41 24.31
N THR A 144 -9.69 3.28 23.26
CA THR A 144 -8.65 4.26 22.95
C THR A 144 -9.23 5.65 22.69
N ILE A 145 -10.40 5.76 22.04
CA ILE A 145 -11.14 7.03 21.88
C ILE A 145 -11.51 7.63 23.25
N LEU A 146 -11.96 6.82 24.19
CA LEU A 146 -12.31 7.30 25.53
C LEU A 146 -11.08 7.82 26.28
N GLU A 147 -9.96 7.13 26.19
CA GLU A 147 -8.68 7.54 26.77
C GLU A 147 -8.22 8.87 26.18
N ILE A 148 -8.14 8.97 24.85
CA ILE A 148 -7.72 10.20 24.16
C ILE A 148 -8.64 11.38 24.50
N ASN A 149 -9.96 11.17 24.57
CA ASN A 149 -10.88 12.24 24.94
C ASN A 149 -10.72 12.66 26.41
N ALA A 150 -10.46 11.72 27.31
CA ALA A 150 -10.16 12.04 28.70
C ALA A 150 -8.89 12.90 28.81
N SER A 151 -7.80 12.49 28.15
CA SER A 151 -6.54 13.24 28.10
C SER A 151 -6.69 14.61 27.45
N LYS A 152 -7.44 14.68 26.33
CA LYS A 152 -7.75 15.96 25.66
C LYS A 152 -8.39 16.96 26.63
N HIS A 153 -9.34 16.50 27.46
CA HIS A 153 -10.00 17.34 28.44
C HIS A 153 -9.10 17.67 29.64
N ALA A 154 -8.21 16.76 30.04
CA ALA A 154 -7.25 16.97 31.11
C ALA A 154 -6.22 18.07 30.77
N TYR A 155 -5.70 18.05 29.54
CA TYR A 155 -4.68 18.98 29.04
C TYR A 155 -5.24 20.17 28.27
N ASN A 156 -6.58 20.31 28.20
CA ASN A 156 -7.26 21.40 27.50
C ASN A 156 -6.85 21.55 26.01
N ILE A 157 -6.64 20.42 25.33
CA ILE A 157 -6.21 20.38 23.93
C ILE A 157 -7.40 20.60 22.99
N THR A 158 -7.20 21.37 21.92
CA THR A 158 -8.22 21.62 20.89
C THR A 158 -8.43 20.38 20.01
N ILE A 159 -9.60 20.25 19.37
CA ILE A 159 -9.84 19.09 18.49
C ILE A 159 -8.88 19.06 17.30
N LYS A 160 -8.47 20.23 16.82
CA LYS A 160 -7.49 20.35 15.74
C LYS A 160 -6.13 19.79 16.16
N GLU A 161 -5.64 20.17 17.35
CA GLU A 161 -4.40 19.62 17.90
C GLU A 161 -4.51 18.13 18.16
N VAL A 162 -5.66 17.62 18.64
CA VAL A 162 -5.86 16.17 18.75
C VAL A 162 -5.69 15.48 17.40
N ASN A 163 -6.26 16.00 16.32
CA ASN A 163 -6.12 15.42 14.98
C ASN A 163 -4.64 15.34 14.55
N THR A 164 -3.92 16.45 14.70
CA THR A 164 -2.49 16.55 14.32
C THR A 164 -1.62 15.63 15.17
N LEU A 165 -1.79 15.66 16.49
CA LEU A 165 -0.95 14.88 17.42
C LEU A 165 -1.25 13.39 17.35
N LEU A 166 -2.52 13.01 17.13
CA LEU A 166 -2.91 11.62 16.88
C LEU A 166 -2.25 11.08 15.62
N LEU A 167 -2.32 11.82 14.51
CA LEU A 167 -1.66 11.39 13.27
C LEU A 167 -0.15 11.32 13.44
N LYS A 168 0.46 12.33 14.06
CA LYS A 168 1.90 12.36 14.31
C LYS A 168 2.34 11.15 15.15
N ALA A 169 1.63 10.84 16.23
CA ALA A 169 1.92 9.69 17.08
C ALA A 169 1.78 8.37 16.31
N LEU A 170 0.70 8.22 15.52
CA LEU A 170 0.48 7.05 14.67
C LEU A 170 1.62 6.82 13.67
N LEU A 171 2.06 7.89 13.00
CA LEU A 171 3.17 7.83 12.03
C LEU A 171 4.52 7.56 12.69
N LYS A 172 4.70 7.93 13.96
CA LYS A 172 5.92 7.67 14.75
C LYS A 172 6.05 6.22 15.21
N LEU A 173 4.95 5.47 15.38
CA LEU A 173 4.98 4.10 15.93
C LEU A 173 6.05 3.16 15.33
N PRO A 174 6.25 3.08 14.00
CA PRO A 174 7.29 2.22 13.43
C PRO A 174 8.71 2.61 13.85
N LEU A 175 8.94 3.91 14.08
CA LEU A 175 10.25 4.49 14.39
C LEU A 175 10.65 4.26 15.85
N GLU A 176 9.68 4.06 16.75
CA GLU A 176 9.91 3.79 18.18
C GLU A 176 10.76 2.53 18.42
N SER A 177 10.71 1.56 17.50
CA SER A 177 11.53 0.35 17.58
C SER A 177 13.02 0.59 17.29
N GLY A 178 13.38 1.71 16.64
CA GLY A 178 14.73 2.01 16.17
C GLY A 178 15.24 1.09 15.05
N GLN A 179 14.40 0.19 14.52
CA GLN A 179 14.79 -0.82 13.51
C GLN A 179 14.44 -0.42 12.07
N VAL A 180 13.78 0.73 11.90
CA VAL A 180 13.32 1.22 10.60
C VAL A 180 14.28 2.29 10.10
N SER A 181 15.00 1.99 9.01
CA SER A 181 15.93 2.95 8.39
C SER A 181 15.68 3.14 6.90
N THR A 182 14.73 2.42 6.30
CA THR A 182 14.39 2.55 4.89
C THR A 182 12.89 2.79 4.69
N PRO A 183 12.48 3.44 3.58
CA PRO A 183 11.07 3.62 3.25
C PRO A 183 10.29 2.29 3.19
N GLN A 184 10.91 1.23 2.68
CA GLN A 184 10.27 -0.08 2.53
C GLN A 184 10.02 -0.75 3.89
N GLN A 185 10.98 -0.67 4.81
CA GLN A 185 10.80 -1.14 6.18
C GLN A 185 9.73 -0.33 6.89
N TYR A 186 9.72 0.99 6.70
CA TYR A 186 8.70 1.87 7.27
C TYR A 186 7.31 1.48 6.78
N LEU A 187 7.11 1.36 5.47
CA LEU A 187 5.84 0.95 4.86
C LEU A 187 5.36 -0.41 5.40
N SER A 188 6.24 -1.41 5.46
CA SER A 188 5.90 -2.74 5.99
C SER A 188 5.42 -2.67 7.45
N SER A 189 6.05 -1.82 8.26
CA SER A 189 5.76 -1.69 9.68
C SER A 189 4.57 -0.79 9.99
N ILE A 190 4.32 0.26 9.19
CA ILE A 190 3.23 1.20 9.44
C ILE A 190 1.87 0.66 8.98
N LYS A 191 1.82 -0.12 7.89
CA LYS A 191 0.56 -0.60 7.29
C LYS A 191 -0.35 -1.31 8.29
N PRO A 192 0.11 -2.27 9.12
CA PRO A 192 -0.74 -2.93 10.10
C PRO A 192 -1.31 -1.96 11.13
N SER A 193 -0.52 -0.96 11.54
CA SER A 193 -0.94 0.09 12.47
C SER A 193 -2.03 1.00 11.86
N LEU A 194 -1.87 1.41 10.59
CA LEU A 194 -2.89 2.20 9.89
C LEU A 194 -4.20 1.44 9.75
N GLN A 195 -4.14 0.14 9.43
CA GLN A 195 -5.32 -0.73 9.34
C GLN A 195 -6.01 -0.89 10.69
N PHE A 196 -5.24 -1.15 11.75
CA PHE A 196 -5.76 -1.35 13.10
C PHE A 196 -6.43 -0.07 13.64
N PHE A 197 -5.81 1.10 13.42
CA PHE A 197 -6.30 2.37 13.93
C PHE A 197 -7.22 3.13 12.96
N HIS A 198 -7.55 2.57 11.80
CA HIS A 198 -8.50 3.21 10.87
C HIS A 198 -9.84 3.60 11.54
N PRO A 199 -10.50 2.76 12.36
CA PRO A 199 -11.74 3.15 13.07
C PRO A 199 -11.53 4.30 14.06
N LEU A 200 -10.38 4.34 14.72
CA LEU A 200 -9.98 5.41 15.63
C LEU A 200 -9.80 6.72 14.87
N VAL A 201 -8.97 6.73 13.82
CA VAL A 201 -8.68 7.94 13.03
C VAL A 201 -9.95 8.50 12.37
N SER A 202 -10.84 7.63 11.87
CA SER A 202 -12.13 8.00 11.27
C SER A 202 -13.10 8.67 12.27
N LYS A 203 -12.88 8.52 13.57
CA LYS A 203 -13.64 9.25 14.59
C LYS A 203 -13.32 10.75 14.58
N TYR A 204 -12.07 11.09 14.30
CA TYR A 204 -11.50 12.43 14.44
C TYR A 204 -11.45 13.18 13.10
N ILE A 205 -11.15 12.47 12.01
CA ILE A 205 -11.00 13.05 10.66
C ILE A 205 -12.31 12.85 9.88
N ARG A 206 -13.08 13.92 9.69
CA ARG A 206 -14.44 13.87 9.11
C ARG A 206 -14.75 15.03 8.16
N SER A 207 -14.38 16.24 8.56
CA SER A 207 -14.58 17.44 7.75
C SER A 207 -13.42 17.61 6.77
N ALA A 208 -13.66 18.36 5.69
CA ALA A 208 -12.59 18.74 4.75
C ALA A 208 -11.42 19.45 5.45
N GLU A 209 -11.70 20.27 6.48
CA GLU A 209 -10.67 20.91 7.30
C GLU A 209 -9.82 19.89 8.06
N SER A 210 -10.44 18.92 8.75
CA SER A 210 -9.69 17.87 9.45
C SER A 210 -8.91 16.95 8.50
N GLN A 211 -9.40 16.74 7.27
CA GLN A 211 -8.69 16.00 6.24
C GLN A 211 -7.47 16.78 5.73
N LEU A 212 -7.56 18.11 5.58
CA LEU A 212 -6.41 18.96 5.28
C LEU A 212 -5.40 18.95 6.43
N ASP A 213 -5.85 19.05 7.68
CA ASP A 213 -4.96 18.96 8.85
C ASP A 213 -4.23 17.60 8.89
N CYS A 214 -4.91 16.51 8.51
CA CYS A 214 -4.29 15.18 8.35
C CYS A 214 -3.20 15.16 7.28
N LEU A 215 -3.49 15.69 6.08
CA LEU A 215 -2.53 15.78 4.98
C LEU A 215 -1.30 16.63 5.35
N SER A 216 -1.50 17.79 5.97
CA SER A 216 -0.40 18.62 6.47
C SER A 216 0.41 17.91 7.55
N SER A 217 -0.23 17.14 8.43
CA SER A 217 0.48 16.36 9.46
C SER A 217 1.36 15.26 8.86
N ILE A 218 0.88 14.59 7.80
CA ILE A 218 1.67 13.59 7.05
C ILE A 218 2.85 14.28 6.35
N GLU A 219 2.59 15.39 5.67
CA GLU A 219 3.62 16.20 4.99
C GLU A 219 4.74 16.63 5.95
N ASP A 220 4.37 17.26 7.07
CA ASP A 220 5.32 17.77 8.06
C ASP A 220 6.13 16.63 8.69
N PHE A 221 5.47 15.51 9.02
CA PHE A 221 6.14 14.34 9.57
C PHE A 221 7.19 13.78 8.61
N MET A 222 6.85 13.65 7.33
CA MET A 222 7.76 13.10 6.32
C MET A 222 8.89 14.07 5.96
N LYS A 223 8.66 15.39 6.06
CA LYS A 223 9.74 16.39 5.95
C LYS A 223 10.73 16.29 7.10
N SER A 224 10.25 16.06 8.32
CA SER A 224 11.13 15.85 9.48
C SER A 224 11.87 14.51 9.46
N ASN A 225 11.40 13.54 8.68
CA ASN A 225 11.99 12.20 8.57
C ASN A 225 12.36 11.89 7.12
N GLU A 226 13.36 12.59 6.59
CA GLU A 226 13.70 12.56 5.15
C GLU A 226 14.00 11.15 4.62
N ASP A 227 14.60 10.28 5.44
CA ASP A 227 14.96 8.90 5.09
C ASP A 227 13.74 8.05 4.70
N ILE A 228 12.57 8.34 5.26
CA ILE A 228 11.32 7.64 4.97
C ILE A 228 10.37 8.47 4.11
N SER A 229 10.76 9.69 3.74
CA SER A 229 9.91 10.60 2.95
C SER A 229 9.31 9.99 1.66
N PRO A 230 9.97 9.05 0.93
CA PRO A 230 9.36 8.36 -0.21
C PRO A 230 8.09 7.55 0.12
N ALA A 231 7.83 7.25 1.40
CA ALA A 231 6.63 6.55 1.85
C ALA A 231 5.37 7.45 1.85
N LEU A 232 5.53 8.77 1.76
CA LEU A 232 4.46 9.77 1.91
C LEU A 232 3.25 9.44 1.05
N ILE A 233 3.44 9.23 -0.25
CA ILE A 233 2.34 9.02 -1.19
C ILE A 233 1.62 7.70 -0.96
N LYS A 234 2.34 6.64 -0.58
CA LYS A 234 1.71 5.37 -0.22
C LYS A 234 0.83 5.50 1.03
N VAL A 235 1.22 6.32 2.00
CA VAL A 235 0.39 6.62 3.18
C VAL A 235 -0.84 7.45 2.81
N ILE A 236 -0.70 8.46 1.93
CA ILE A 236 -1.87 9.23 1.46
C ILE A 236 -2.82 8.34 0.65
N HIS A 237 -2.29 7.53 -0.26
CA HIS A 237 -3.06 6.56 -1.05
C HIS A 237 -3.82 5.59 -0.16
N PHE A 238 -3.20 5.07 0.91
CA PHE A 238 -3.89 4.22 1.89
C PHE A 238 -5.15 4.90 2.44
N TRP A 239 -5.05 6.17 2.84
CA TRP A 239 -6.17 6.88 3.43
C TRP A 239 -7.22 7.29 2.40
N TYR A 240 -6.83 7.45 1.13
CA TYR A 240 -7.75 7.58 0.01
C TYR A 240 -8.55 6.27 -0.20
N ASP A 241 -7.87 5.12 -0.28
CA ASP A 241 -8.50 3.79 -0.43
C ASP A 241 -9.44 3.45 0.74
N LYS A 242 -9.16 3.98 1.92
CA LYS A 242 -9.99 3.83 3.13
C LYS A 242 -11.09 4.88 3.26
N GLU A 243 -11.36 5.65 2.20
CA GLU A 243 -12.36 6.72 2.15
C GLU A 243 -12.21 7.79 3.24
N LEU A 244 -11.04 7.87 3.88
CA LEU A 244 -10.74 8.85 4.91
C LEU A 244 -10.43 10.21 4.28
N LEU A 245 -9.65 10.21 3.20
CA LEU A 245 -9.27 11.39 2.43
C LEU A 245 -10.02 11.41 1.11
N LYS A 246 -10.75 12.49 0.87
CA LYS A 246 -11.47 12.68 -0.40
C LYS A 246 -10.53 13.24 -1.46
N GLU A 247 -10.74 12.81 -2.70
CA GLU A 247 -9.99 13.31 -3.86
C GLU A 247 -9.92 14.85 -3.90
N SER A 248 -11.08 15.51 -3.84
CA SER A 248 -11.16 16.97 -3.85
C SER A 248 -10.30 17.65 -2.77
N VAL A 249 -10.09 17.00 -1.62
CA VAL A 249 -9.26 17.51 -0.53
C VAL A 249 -7.77 17.27 -0.81
N ILE A 250 -7.42 16.10 -1.34
CA ILE A 250 -6.04 15.77 -1.76
C ILE A 250 -5.58 16.72 -2.87
N ILE A 251 -6.41 16.94 -3.90
CA ILE A 251 -6.12 17.88 -4.99
C ILE A 251 -5.96 19.30 -4.45
N LYS A 252 -6.81 19.72 -3.50
CA LYS A 252 -6.70 21.04 -2.88
C LYS A 252 -5.38 21.18 -2.12
N TRP A 253 -5.04 20.21 -1.27
CA TRP A 253 -3.77 20.19 -0.54
C TRP A 253 -2.58 20.31 -1.51
N PHE A 254 -2.55 19.54 -2.59
CA PHE A 254 -1.48 19.59 -3.58
C PHE A 254 -1.32 20.98 -4.24
N LYS A 255 -2.43 21.65 -4.55
CA LYS A 255 -2.44 23.02 -5.09
C LYS A 255 -1.92 24.05 -4.08
N ASP A 256 -2.24 23.85 -2.80
CA ASP A 256 -1.89 24.75 -1.70
C ASP A 256 -0.48 24.47 -1.12
N LEU A 257 0.23 23.44 -1.59
CA LEU A 257 1.61 23.13 -1.17
C LEU A 257 2.52 24.36 -1.35
N SER A 258 3.36 24.61 -0.34
CA SER A 258 4.32 25.72 -0.39
C SER A 258 5.45 25.45 -1.40
N PRO A 259 6.18 26.48 -1.86
CA PRO A 259 7.38 26.30 -2.69
C PRO A 259 8.48 25.47 -2.00
N GLU A 260 8.54 25.49 -0.67
CA GLU A 260 9.50 24.69 0.12
C GLU A 260 9.17 23.19 0.09
N SER A 261 8.01 22.82 -0.45
CA SER A 261 7.51 21.44 -0.51
C SER A 261 7.72 20.80 -1.88
N ASP A 262 8.71 21.27 -2.66
CA ASP A 262 8.96 20.80 -4.02
C ASP A 262 9.24 19.28 -4.09
N LYS A 263 9.94 18.71 -3.10
CA LYS A 263 10.16 17.25 -3.02
C LYS A 263 8.84 16.49 -2.87
N VAL A 264 7.93 16.99 -2.02
CA VAL A 264 6.59 16.41 -1.82
C VAL A 264 5.76 16.57 -3.09
N ARG A 265 5.84 17.74 -3.75
CA ARG A 265 5.15 18.00 -5.02
C ARG A 265 5.58 17.02 -6.10
N LYS A 266 6.88 16.79 -6.27
CA LYS A 266 7.42 15.81 -7.24
C LYS A 266 6.86 14.42 -6.98
N GLN A 267 6.93 13.94 -5.74
CA GLN A 267 6.39 12.62 -5.37
C GLN A 267 4.88 12.50 -5.63
N ALA A 268 4.11 13.54 -5.30
CA ALA A 268 2.66 13.53 -5.46
C ALA A 268 2.19 13.63 -6.91
N THR A 269 3.01 14.12 -7.83
CA THR A 269 2.55 14.51 -9.18
C THR A 269 1.89 13.35 -9.93
N THR A 270 2.52 12.16 -9.95
CA THR A 270 1.94 10.98 -10.61
C THR A 270 0.60 10.58 -10.01
N PHE A 271 0.49 10.57 -8.67
CA PHE A 271 -0.74 10.22 -7.97
C PHE A 271 -1.87 11.24 -8.22
N ILE A 272 -1.54 12.53 -8.26
CA ILE A 272 -2.51 13.59 -8.54
C ILE A 272 -3.01 13.51 -9.98
N THR A 273 -2.12 13.28 -10.95
CA THR A 273 -2.53 13.08 -12.35
C THR A 273 -3.48 11.89 -12.47
N TRP A 274 -3.17 10.78 -11.78
CA TRP A 274 -4.03 9.60 -11.77
C TRP A 274 -5.44 9.90 -11.22
N LEU A 275 -5.53 10.60 -10.08
CA LEU A 275 -6.83 11.03 -9.52
C LEU A 275 -7.64 11.83 -10.53
N GLN A 276 -7.01 12.82 -11.16
CA GLN A 276 -7.70 13.72 -12.10
C GLN A 276 -8.16 13.02 -13.39
N THR A 277 -7.41 12.03 -13.88
CA THR A 277 -7.79 11.28 -15.09
C THR A 277 -8.93 10.30 -14.83
N ALA A 278 -9.00 9.70 -13.64
CA ALA A 278 -10.07 8.77 -13.28
C ALA A 278 -11.46 9.43 -13.32
N ASP A 279 -11.56 10.69 -12.88
CA ASP A 279 -12.81 11.47 -12.91
C ASP A 279 -13.21 11.93 -14.33
N GLU A 280 -12.24 12.19 -15.21
CA GLU A 280 -12.48 12.61 -16.61
C GLU A 280 -13.05 11.46 -17.45
N GLU A 281 -12.55 10.23 -17.32
CA GLU A 281 -13.06 9.06 -18.05
C GLU A 281 -14.48 8.68 -17.64
N SER A 282 -14.85 8.83 -16.36
CA SER A 282 -16.21 8.53 -15.89
C SER A 282 -17.26 9.52 -16.38
N SER A 283 -16.85 10.73 -16.78
CA SER A 283 -17.77 11.80 -17.21
C SER A 283 -18.07 11.75 -18.72
N GLU A 284 -17.20 11.13 -19.52
CA GLU A 284 -17.36 11.00 -20.98
C GLU A 284 -18.28 9.84 -21.38
N GLU A 285 -18.57 8.89 -20.49
CA GLU A 285 -19.46 7.75 -20.78
C GLU A 285 -20.96 8.08 -20.62
N GLU A 286 -21.33 9.15 -19.93
CA GLU A 286 -22.75 9.53 -19.73
C GLU A 286 -23.38 10.34 -20.88
N GLU A 287 -22.60 10.86 -21.85
CA GLU A 287 -23.14 11.65 -22.97
C GLU A 287 -23.46 10.85 -24.25
N SER A 288 -23.31 9.52 -24.28
CA SER A 288 -23.52 8.72 -25.52
C SER A 288 -24.82 7.91 -25.62
N SER A 289 -25.80 8.13 -24.72
CA SER A 289 -27.05 7.34 -24.68
C SER A 289 -28.34 8.07 -25.09
N GLU A 290 -28.25 9.15 -25.87
CA GLU A 290 -29.40 9.76 -26.55
C GLU A 290 -29.18 9.88 -28.07
N ASP A 291 -29.42 8.77 -28.80
CA ASP A 291 -29.94 8.80 -30.18
C ASP A 291 -30.60 7.45 -30.57
#